data_AF-A4JFI4-F1
#
_entry.id   AF-A4JFI4-F1
#
_cell.length_a   1.000
_cell.length_b   1.000
_cell.length_c   1.000
_cell.angle_alpha   90.00
_cell.angle_beta   90.00
_cell.angle_gamma   90.00
#
_symmetry.space_group_name_H-M   'P 1'
#
loop_
_entity.id
_entity.type
_entity.pdbx_description
1 polymer ?
#
loop_
_entity_poly.entity_id
_entity_poly.type
_entity_poly.pdbx_seq_one_letter_code
_entity_poly.pdbx_strand_id
1 'polypeptide(L)'
;MSRPYRIEPSTRSLTRAAHAAPSPRATLRPNPRAAGARASAPPRKAAKSKLTPNRLFGGFTAIVAAVIALSLLLRGSPSESPSWTPPARPATGAAPQAALASGPAHAATSAAPSPINVCSMSKDDANARGDSPFMTASAEPVALHPTRSQALPMDMATESLTLARQPADQAAFAFINLQRERVGLPAMGWQAGLAESALAHARYNARNGVSGHDEQPSMALYTGATSQSRIAAAWPTRFGAEIVADTHGRFAQSQDAIEGLFDAPFHRARVLSDALCVGAGATLDNGAGGQQSSLVVDFGGRRRAFRDSELIAYPFSGQPDAKTSWRAIETPNPLASAAPDLVGRVVGYPVTLNSAPDAWLSVRQFTIADPAGTFVPCVKADLTTNADDPDVATCVPVRPLKPFTNYTVSADGVLTRGTQVARDFHVSWTFTTGPAGAQDGLTDATPPDQRPSFEGP
;
A
#
# COMPACT_ATOMS: atom_id res chain seq x y z
N MET A 1 -52.56 20.72 -32.91
CA MET A 1 -53.44 21.60 -32.11
C MET A 1 -54.53 20.72 -31.50
N SER A 2 -54.80 20.65 -30.20
CA SER A 2 -54.07 21.15 -29.02
C SER A 2 -54.47 20.28 -27.80
N ARG A 3 -53.56 20.05 -26.85
CA ARG A 3 -53.94 19.66 -25.48
C ARG A 3 -54.47 20.91 -24.74
N PRO A 4 -55.17 20.75 -23.61
CA PRO A 4 -54.49 21.00 -22.33
C PRO A 4 -54.82 19.96 -21.23
N TYR A 5 -54.56 20.32 -19.96
CA TYR A 5 -54.19 19.44 -18.85
C TYR A 5 -54.92 19.87 -17.55
N ARG A 6 -55.00 18.94 -16.58
CA ARG A 6 -54.87 19.17 -15.10
C ARG A 6 -56.12 19.37 -14.20
N ILE A 7 -55.92 18.90 -12.94
CA ILE A 7 -56.45 19.35 -11.61
C ILE A 7 -57.42 18.38 -10.87
N GLU A 8 -56.87 17.66 -9.87
CA GLU A 8 -57.50 17.24 -8.58
C GLU A 8 -57.50 18.42 -7.57
N PRO A 9 -58.20 18.44 -6.38
CA PRO A 9 -58.59 17.32 -5.49
C PRO A 9 -59.93 17.52 -4.70
N SER A 10 -60.24 16.73 -3.63
CA SER A 10 -60.69 17.22 -2.29
C SER A 10 -61.36 16.19 -1.31
N THR A 11 -60.68 15.95 -0.17
CA THR A 11 -61.09 15.88 1.27
C THR A 11 -62.35 15.17 1.86
N ARG A 12 -62.15 14.69 3.12
CA ARG A 12 -63.09 14.41 4.26
C ARG A 12 -64.00 13.15 4.13
N SER A 13 -64.48 12.51 5.22
CA SER A 13 -64.67 12.98 6.61
C SER A 13 -64.50 11.90 7.71
N LEU A 14 -64.52 12.34 8.97
CA LEU A 14 -64.46 11.54 10.22
C LEU A 14 -65.86 11.18 10.75
N THR A 15 -65.98 10.07 11.50
CA THR A 15 -66.95 9.97 12.61
C THR A 15 -66.49 8.99 13.70
N ARG A 16 -67.05 9.14 14.91
CA ARG A 16 -66.54 8.63 16.19
C ARG A 16 -67.72 8.16 17.04
N ALA A 17 -67.62 6.99 17.67
CA ALA A 17 -68.57 6.51 18.68
C ALA A 17 -67.82 5.86 19.88
N ALA A 18 -68.54 5.36 20.90
CA ALA A 18 -67.98 5.09 22.24
C ALA A 18 -68.71 3.98 23.02
N HIS A 19 -68.12 3.63 24.18
CA HIS A 19 -68.71 2.92 25.34
C HIS A 19 -68.94 1.39 25.19
N ALA A 20 -68.81 0.56 26.24
CA ALA A 20 -68.23 0.70 27.59
C ALA A 20 -67.82 -0.69 28.17
N ALA A 21 -67.09 -0.70 29.29
CA ALA A 21 -66.62 -1.92 29.99
C ALA A 21 -67.68 -2.54 30.94
N PRO A 22 -67.40 -3.71 31.57
CA PRO A 22 -66.78 -3.65 32.91
C PRO A 22 -65.74 -4.75 33.24
N SER A 23 -65.00 -4.53 34.33
CA SER A 23 -64.07 -5.46 35.02
C SER A 23 -64.76 -6.04 36.30
N PRO A 24 -64.25 -7.01 37.10
CA PRO A 24 -62.93 -6.92 37.77
C PRO A 24 -62.17 -8.22 38.25
N ARG A 25 -60.93 -7.99 38.71
CA ARG A 25 -60.16 -8.66 39.82
C ARG A 25 -59.68 -10.13 39.75
N ALA A 26 -58.34 -10.28 39.78
CA ALA A 26 -57.54 -10.86 40.90
C ALA A 26 -56.02 -10.75 40.60
N THR A 27 -55.29 -9.71 41.02
CA THR A 27 -54.44 -9.65 42.24
C THR A 27 -53.64 -10.90 42.64
N LEU A 28 -52.30 -10.85 42.48
CA LEU A 28 -51.33 -11.10 43.56
C LEU A 28 -49.97 -10.41 43.27
N ARG A 29 -49.11 -10.30 44.29
CA ARG A 29 -48.09 -9.23 44.45
C ARG A 29 -46.62 -9.70 44.26
N PRO A 30 -45.66 -8.77 44.10
CA PRO A 30 -44.24 -9.05 43.98
C PRO A 30 -43.55 -9.20 45.35
N ASN A 31 -42.28 -9.64 45.38
CA ASN A 31 -41.40 -9.42 46.54
C ASN A 31 -39.90 -9.30 46.13
N PRO A 32 -39.04 -8.56 46.87
CA PRO A 32 -37.67 -8.23 46.46
C PRO A 32 -36.56 -8.77 47.39
N ARG A 33 -35.30 -8.46 47.04
CA ARG A 33 -34.08 -8.38 47.87
C ARG A 33 -33.65 -9.60 48.71
N ALA A 34 -32.41 -10.04 48.47
CA ALA A 34 -31.46 -10.32 49.55
C ALA A 34 -30.02 -10.05 49.08
N ALA A 35 -29.19 -9.45 49.94
CA ALA A 35 -27.75 -9.34 49.76
C ALA A 35 -27.05 -10.44 50.59
N GLY A 36 -25.88 -10.91 50.15
CA GLY A 36 -25.11 -11.90 50.90
C GLY A 36 -23.69 -12.03 50.36
N ALA A 37 -22.71 -11.56 51.13
CA ALA A 37 -21.30 -11.71 50.82
C ALA A 37 -20.76 -13.06 51.33
N ARG A 38 -19.82 -13.70 50.62
CA ARG A 38 -18.69 -14.41 51.25
C ARG A 38 -17.59 -14.91 50.30
N ALA A 39 -16.39 -14.91 50.85
CA ALA A 39 -15.29 -15.87 50.67
C ALA A 39 -14.60 -15.98 49.30
N SER A 40 -13.41 -15.38 49.26
CA SER A 40 -12.29 -15.76 48.40
C SER A 40 -11.88 -17.23 48.56
N ALA A 41 -11.50 -17.88 47.46
CA ALA A 41 -10.89 -19.21 47.43
C ALA A 41 -9.46 -19.14 46.85
N PRO A 42 -8.51 -19.97 47.32
CA PRO A 42 -7.10 -19.88 46.95
C PRO A 42 -6.79 -20.56 45.59
N PRO A 43 -5.67 -20.17 44.93
CA PRO A 43 -5.31 -20.74 43.63
C PRO A 43 -4.86 -22.21 43.73
N ARG A 44 -5.38 -23.05 42.82
CA ARG A 44 -4.92 -24.44 42.65
C ARG A 44 -3.50 -24.46 42.07
N LYS A 45 -2.58 -25.15 42.75
CA LYS A 45 -1.22 -25.41 42.24
C LYS A 45 -1.29 -26.33 41.02
N ALA A 46 -0.65 -25.94 39.91
CA ALA A 46 -0.51 -26.78 38.74
C ALA A 46 0.36 -28.02 39.04
N ALA A 47 -0.04 -29.17 38.52
CA ALA A 47 0.69 -30.43 38.69
C ALA A 47 1.94 -30.43 37.80
N LYS A 48 3.10 -30.78 38.38
CA LYS A 48 4.33 -31.03 37.63
C LYS A 48 4.23 -32.39 36.93
N SER A 49 4.02 -32.44 35.62
CA SER A 49 4.27 -33.66 34.86
C SER A 49 5.77 -33.90 34.72
N LYS A 50 6.21 -35.10 35.07
CA LYS A 50 7.56 -35.60 34.75
C LYS A 50 7.47 -36.26 33.38
N LEU A 51 8.17 -35.75 32.38
CA LEU A 51 8.54 -36.55 31.20
C LEU A 51 10.05 -36.79 31.23
N THR A 52 10.42 -38.06 31.38
CA THR A 52 11.77 -38.57 31.14
C THR A 52 11.99 -38.77 29.64
N PRO A 53 13.15 -38.38 29.08
CA PRO A 53 13.45 -38.60 27.68
C PRO A 53 13.97 -40.02 27.43
N ASN A 54 13.48 -40.70 26.39
CA ASN A 54 14.31 -41.67 25.67
C ASN A 54 13.73 -42.13 24.33
N ARG A 55 14.65 -42.22 23.34
CA ARG A 55 14.62 -43.10 22.15
C ARG A 55 13.48 -42.93 21.14
N LEU A 56 13.78 -42.18 20.07
CA LEU A 56 13.76 -42.68 18.68
C LEU A 56 14.59 -41.71 17.79
N PHE A 57 14.93 -42.13 16.57
CA PHE A 57 15.88 -41.49 15.64
C PHE A 57 17.35 -41.50 16.05
N GLY A 58 18.02 -42.61 15.73
CA GLY A 58 19.45 -42.62 15.41
C GLY A 58 19.62 -42.97 13.93
N GLY A 59 20.62 -42.34 13.27
CA GLY A 59 21.09 -42.75 11.95
C GLY A 59 20.75 -41.81 10.79
N PHE A 60 21.50 -40.71 10.65
CA PHE A 60 21.81 -40.08 9.34
C PHE A 60 23.04 -39.14 9.45
N THR A 61 24.16 -39.68 9.95
CA THR A 61 25.44 -38.95 10.08
C THR A 61 26.62 -39.79 9.57
N ALA A 62 26.63 -40.06 8.25
CA ALA A 62 27.74 -40.75 7.59
C ALA A 62 28.03 -40.32 6.12
N ILE A 63 27.21 -39.44 5.52
CA ILE A 63 27.31 -39.10 4.08
C ILE A 63 27.33 -37.56 3.87
N VAL A 64 28.34 -36.90 4.45
CA VAL A 64 28.69 -35.50 4.11
C VAL A 64 30.21 -35.30 4.04
N ALA A 65 30.99 -36.02 4.85
CA ALA A 65 32.45 -35.89 4.91
C ALA A 65 33.22 -36.37 3.65
N ALA A 66 32.57 -37.09 2.72
CA ALA A 66 33.22 -37.67 1.55
C ALA A 66 33.23 -36.77 0.29
N VAL A 67 32.41 -35.72 0.24
CA VAL A 67 32.27 -34.88 -0.97
C VAL A 67 33.22 -33.66 -0.97
N ILE A 68 33.65 -33.20 0.22
CA ILE A 68 34.50 -32.01 0.36
C ILE A 68 35.99 -32.31 0.02
N ALA A 69 36.40 -33.58 0.04
CA ALA A 69 37.79 -33.97 -0.21
C ALA A 69 38.20 -34.08 -1.70
N LEU A 70 37.25 -34.04 -2.65
CA LEU A 70 37.53 -34.24 -4.07
C LEU A 70 37.68 -32.94 -4.88
N SER A 71 37.25 -31.80 -4.34
CA SER A 71 37.25 -30.49 -5.02
C SER A 71 38.58 -29.72 -4.94
N LEU A 72 39.64 -30.31 -4.39
CA LEU A 72 40.91 -29.63 -4.06
C LEU A 72 42.12 -30.06 -4.91
N LEU A 73 41.91 -30.86 -5.97
CA LEU A 73 42.97 -31.44 -6.79
C LEU A 73 43.00 -31.02 -8.29
N LEU A 74 42.22 -30.01 -8.68
CA LEU A 74 42.26 -29.42 -10.03
C LEU A 74 42.64 -27.94 -9.97
N ARG A 75 43.91 -27.67 -9.62
CA ARG A 75 44.53 -26.34 -9.78
C ARG A 75 45.08 -26.20 -11.20
N GLY A 76 44.39 -25.42 -12.05
CA GLY A 76 44.95 -24.88 -13.29
C GLY A 76 45.65 -23.54 -13.05
N SER A 77 46.78 -23.31 -13.72
CA SER A 77 47.57 -22.07 -13.63
C SER A 77 46.86 -20.86 -14.27
N PRO A 78 47.17 -19.62 -13.84
CA PRO A 78 46.53 -18.41 -14.37
C PRO A 78 47.00 -18.06 -15.78
N SER A 79 46.06 -17.66 -16.65
CA SER A 79 46.35 -17.01 -17.93
C SER A 79 46.47 -15.50 -17.76
N GLU A 80 47.48 -14.90 -18.39
CA GLU A 80 47.74 -13.45 -18.39
C GLU A 80 46.57 -12.66 -18.98
N SER A 81 46.22 -11.53 -18.35
CA SER A 81 45.29 -10.54 -18.90
C SER A 81 46.05 -9.36 -19.53
N PRO A 82 45.65 -8.90 -20.74
CA PRO A 82 46.35 -7.80 -21.41
C PRO A 82 46.05 -6.45 -20.73
N SER A 83 47.08 -5.65 -20.54
CA SER A 83 46.99 -4.29 -20.02
C SER A 83 46.40 -3.34 -21.05
N TRP A 84 45.31 -2.65 -20.69
CA TRP A 84 44.72 -1.59 -21.50
C TRP A 84 44.96 -0.22 -20.84
N THR A 85 45.73 0.64 -21.50
CA THR A 85 45.96 2.03 -21.09
C THR A 85 45.03 2.97 -21.87
N PRO A 86 44.21 3.81 -21.21
CA PRO A 86 43.41 4.82 -21.89
C PRO A 86 44.29 5.98 -22.42
N PRO A 87 43.97 6.55 -23.59
CA PRO A 87 44.69 7.70 -24.13
C PRO A 87 44.37 9.00 -23.36
N ALA A 88 45.37 9.88 -23.26
CA ALA A 88 45.26 11.15 -22.54
C ALA A 88 44.32 12.15 -23.26
N ARG A 89 43.55 12.92 -22.47
CA ARG A 89 42.82 14.10 -22.96
C ARG A 89 43.77 15.29 -23.11
N PRO A 90 43.72 16.06 -24.21
CA PRO A 90 44.39 17.35 -24.30
C PRO A 90 43.68 18.41 -23.44
N ALA A 91 44.46 19.33 -22.88
CA ALA A 91 43.96 20.47 -22.13
C ALA A 91 43.66 21.66 -23.06
N THR A 92 42.47 22.22 -22.93
CA THR A 92 42.07 23.55 -23.43
C THR A 92 41.19 24.16 -22.33
N GLY A 93 41.34 25.40 -21.88
CA GLY A 93 41.89 26.59 -22.53
C GLY A 93 40.91 27.71 -22.18
N ALA A 94 41.35 28.72 -21.43
CA ALA A 94 40.43 29.61 -20.71
C ALA A 94 40.01 30.87 -21.48
N ALA A 95 38.85 31.42 -21.08
CA ALA A 95 38.35 32.78 -21.34
C ALA A 95 37.85 33.09 -22.78
N PRO A 96 37.01 34.15 -22.98
CA PRO A 96 36.51 35.12 -22.00
C PRO A 96 34.99 35.17 -21.80
N GLN A 97 34.57 35.84 -20.73
CA GLN A 97 33.18 36.25 -20.50
C GLN A 97 32.78 37.38 -21.46
N ALA A 98 31.58 37.30 -22.04
CA ALA A 98 30.93 38.40 -22.74
C ALA A 98 29.69 38.84 -21.95
N ALA A 99 29.68 40.10 -21.51
CA ALA A 99 28.50 40.70 -20.89
C ALA A 99 27.43 40.98 -21.94
N LEU A 100 26.16 40.69 -21.63
CA LEU A 100 25.00 41.16 -22.39
C LEU A 100 24.02 41.88 -21.49
N ALA A 101 23.38 42.90 -22.06
CA ALA A 101 22.82 44.02 -21.33
C ALA A 101 21.39 43.80 -20.80
N SER A 102 21.03 44.66 -19.85
CA SER A 102 19.71 44.85 -19.27
C SER A 102 18.61 45.17 -20.29
N GLY A 103 17.45 44.51 -20.15
CA GLY A 103 16.16 44.85 -20.77
C GLY A 103 15.03 44.71 -19.73
N PRO A 104 13.89 45.41 -19.89
CA PRO A 104 13.09 45.84 -18.73
C PRO A 104 12.16 44.78 -18.11
N ALA A 105 11.86 45.00 -16.83
CA ALA A 105 10.98 44.16 -16.04
C ALA A 105 9.50 44.31 -16.44
N HIS A 106 8.84 43.18 -16.71
CA HIS A 106 7.40 43.06 -16.54
C HIS A 106 7.09 42.44 -15.18
N ALA A 107 6.63 43.27 -14.24
CA ALA A 107 6.22 42.83 -12.92
C ALA A 107 4.89 42.09 -12.99
N ALA A 108 4.93 40.76 -12.88
CA ALA A 108 3.79 39.91 -12.58
C ALA A 108 3.94 39.36 -11.15
N THR A 109 3.66 40.18 -10.15
CA THR A 109 3.69 39.77 -8.75
C THR A 109 2.47 38.92 -8.40
N SER A 110 2.52 37.64 -8.76
CA SER A 110 1.87 36.59 -7.98
C SER A 110 2.96 35.82 -7.24
N ALA A 111 3.29 36.26 -6.03
CA ALA A 111 4.19 35.48 -5.17
C ALA A 111 3.46 34.18 -4.81
N ALA A 112 3.83 33.07 -5.45
CA ALA A 112 3.44 31.76 -4.96
C ALA A 112 3.94 31.63 -3.51
N PRO A 113 3.10 31.19 -2.57
CA PRO A 113 3.55 30.99 -1.20
C PRO A 113 4.71 29.99 -1.21
N SER A 114 5.82 30.34 -0.55
CA SER A 114 6.93 29.41 -0.33
C SER A 114 6.37 28.08 0.18
N PRO A 115 6.84 26.92 -0.33
CA PRO A 115 6.28 25.63 0.06
C PRO A 115 6.41 25.48 1.57
N ILE A 116 5.27 25.50 2.26
CA ILE A 116 5.20 25.12 3.67
C ILE A 116 5.78 23.72 3.74
N ASN A 117 6.81 23.53 4.56
CA ASN A 117 7.33 22.19 4.79
C ASN A 117 6.19 21.37 5.41
N VAL A 118 5.57 20.50 4.62
CA VAL A 118 4.40 19.71 5.04
C VAL A 118 4.72 18.91 6.31
N CYS A 119 5.98 18.53 6.49
CA CYS A 119 6.49 17.82 7.67
C CYS A 119 6.73 18.68 8.92
N SER A 120 6.50 20.00 8.86
CA SER A 120 6.44 20.85 10.05
C SER A 120 5.02 21.06 10.59
N MET A 121 4.00 20.45 9.97
CA MET A 121 2.67 20.33 10.59
C MET A 121 2.74 19.41 11.82
N SER A 122 1.77 19.53 12.72
CA SER A 122 1.64 18.60 13.85
C SER A 122 1.46 17.17 13.32
N LYS A 123 2.34 16.28 13.76
CA LYS A 123 2.54 14.95 13.15
C LYS A 123 1.41 13.97 13.43
N ASP A 124 0.63 14.23 14.47
CA ASP A 124 -0.46 13.37 14.93
C ASP A 124 -1.84 14.08 14.78
N ASP A 125 -1.91 15.20 14.03
CA ASP A 125 -3.14 15.97 13.81
C ASP A 125 -4.08 15.28 12.81
N ALA A 126 -4.74 14.23 13.29
CA ALA A 126 -5.89 13.64 12.62
C ALA A 126 -6.97 14.69 12.29
N ASN A 127 -7.01 15.85 12.97
CA ASN A 127 -8.05 16.87 12.79
C ASN A 127 -7.63 18.07 11.92
N ALA A 128 -6.61 17.93 11.06
CA ALA A 128 -6.14 19.02 10.18
C ALA A 128 -7.21 19.62 9.23
N ARG A 129 -8.30 18.91 8.93
CA ARG A 129 -9.48 19.43 8.18
C ARG A 129 -10.57 20.08 9.05
N GLY A 130 -10.46 20.00 10.37
CA GLY A 130 -11.53 20.39 11.31
C GLY A 130 -12.63 19.35 11.49
N ASP A 131 -12.55 18.21 10.79
CA ASP A 131 -13.50 17.10 10.90
C ASP A 131 -13.51 16.52 12.32
N SER A 132 -14.68 16.09 12.82
CA SER A 132 -14.77 15.51 14.16
C SER A 132 -13.91 14.24 14.29
N PRO A 133 -13.29 13.99 15.46
CA PRO A 133 -12.55 12.74 15.69
C PRO A 133 -13.49 11.53 15.66
N PHE A 134 -14.73 11.74 16.10
CA PHE A 134 -15.84 10.85 15.87
C PHE A 134 -16.30 10.95 14.41
N MET A 135 -16.52 9.80 13.76
CA MET A 135 -17.71 9.70 12.92
C MET A 135 -18.90 9.94 13.86
N THR A 136 -19.35 11.20 13.92
CA THR A 136 -20.77 11.45 14.15
C THR A 136 -21.55 10.64 13.09
N ALA A 137 -22.82 10.36 13.33
CA ALA A 137 -23.67 9.75 12.30
C ALA A 137 -23.93 10.75 11.16
N SER A 138 -22.88 11.06 10.40
CA SER A 138 -22.93 11.92 9.23
C SER A 138 -23.80 11.22 8.21
N ALA A 139 -24.87 11.90 7.81
CA ALA A 139 -25.79 11.43 6.78
C ALA A 139 -25.13 11.40 5.39
N GLU A 140 -23.91 11.93 5.24
CA GLU A 140 -23.17 11.92 3.98
C GLU A 140 -22.77 10.48 3.60
N PRO A 141 -23.32 9.92 2.51
CA PRO A 141 -23.11 8.52 2.13
C PRO A 141 -21.64 8.23 1.87
N VAL A 142 -21.23 6.96 2.05
CA VAL A 142 -19.88 6.53 1.68
C VAL A 142 -19.76 6.57 0.16
N ALA A 143 -18.72 7.25 -0.34
CA ALA A 143 -18.52 7.54 -1.76
C ALA A 143 -17.06 7.34 -2.17
N LEU A 144 -16.77 7.37 -3.46
CA LEU A 144 -15.38 7.42 -3.94
C LEU A 144 -14.79 8.82 -3.72
N HIS A 145 -13.52 8.89 -3.31
CA HIS A 145 -12.77 10.14 -3.26
C HIS A 145 -12.69 10.74 -4.68
N PRO A 146 -12.93 12.05 -4.86
CA PRO A 146 -12.91 12.67 -6.18
C PRO A 146 -11.51 12.64 -6.79
N THR A 147 -11.38 12.00 -7.96
CA THR A 147 -10.16 12.07 -8.77
C THR A 147 -9.98 13.47 -9.34
N ARG A 148 -8.73 13.90 -9.55
CA ARG A 148 -8.47 15.21 -10.15
C ARG A 148 -8.87 15.16 -11.62
N SER A 149 -10.00 15.77 -11.99
CA SER A 149 -10.60 15.70 -13.33
C SER A 149 -9.82 16.42 -14.45
N GLN A 150 -8.50 16.52 -14.31
CA GLN A 150 -7.60 17.05 -15.32
C GLN A 150 -6.59 15.96 -15.68
N ALA A 151 -6.98 15.15 -16.66
CA ALA A 151 -6.01 14.61 -17.60
C ALA A 151 -5.37 15.81 -18.33
N LEU A 152 -4.36 16.42 -17.69
CA LEU A 152 -3.31 17.05 -18.48
C LEU A 152 -2.76 15.95 -19.40
N PRO A 153 -2.52 16.23 -20.69
CA PRO A 153 -1.79 15.32 -21.56
C PRO A 153 -0.31 15.32 -21.15
N MET A 154 -0.02 14.78 -19.96
CA MET A 154 1.31 14.40 -19.56
C MET A 154 1.67 13.15 -20.35
N ASP A 155 2.69 13.28 -21.18
CA ASP A 155 3.28 12.14 -21.86
C ASP A 155 3.90 11.23 -20.79
N MET A 156 3.22 10.12 -20.52
CA MET A 156 3.65 9.05 -19.64
C MET A 156 5.09 8.62 -19.91
N ALA A 157 5.52 8.62 -21.19
CA ALA A 157 6.89 8.28 -21.54
C ALA A 157 7.87 9.34 -21.03
N THR A 158 7.59 10.63 -21.22
CA THR A 158 8.44 11.72 -20.71
C THR A 158 8.53 11.75 -19.18
N GLU A 159 7.44 11.44 -18.46
CA GLU A 159 7.48 11.31 -16.99
C GLU A 159 8.36 10.12 -16.56
N SER A 160 8.13 8.91 -17.10
CA SER A 160 8.94 7.72 -16.82
C SER A 160 10.41 7.91 -17.20
N LEU A 161 10.73 8.52 -18.34
CA LEU A 161 12.11 8.85 -18.71
C LEU A 161 12.77 9.86 -17.75
N THR A 162 11.98 10.70 -17.07
CA THR A 162 12.50 11.66 -16.09
C THR A 162 12.76 10.99 -14.75
N LEU A 163 11.83 10.14 -14.28
CA LEU A 163 11.97 9.34 -13.06
C LEU A 163 13.13 8.34 -13.16
N ALA A 164 13.25 7.61 -14.27
CA ALA A 164 14.32 6.63 -14.51
C ALA A 164 15.74 7.23 -14.53
N ARG A 165 15.88 8.56 -14.63
CA ARG A 165 17.17 9.28 -14.57
C ARG A 165 17.55 9.78 -13.17
N GLN A 166 16.62 9.76 -12.22
CA GLN A 166 16.90 10.16 -10.85
C GLN A 166 17.58 9.03 -10.07
N PRO A 167 18.26 9.33 -8.94
CA PRO A 167 18.48 8.37 -7.87
C PRO A 167 17.17 7.68 -7.44
N ALA A 168 17.22 6.40 -7.06
CA ALA A 168 16.02 5.59 -6.81
C ALA A 168 15.14 6.08 -5.64
N ASP A 169 15.75 6.69 -4.62
CA ASP A 169 15.07 7.39 -3.52
C ASP A 169 14.30 8.62 -4.01
N GLN A 170 14.90 9.41 -4.91
CA GLN A 170 14.25 10.58 -5.52
C GLN A 170 13.17 10.18 -6.53
N ALA A 171 13.40 9.12 -7.30
CA ALA A 171 12.41 8.51 -8.18
C ALA A 171 11.20 8.01 -7.38
N ALA A 172 11.43 7.33 -6.25
CA ALA A 172 10.37 6.89 -5.34
C ALA A 172 9.53 8.06 -4.80
N PHE A 173 10.17 9.12 -4.29
CA PHE A 173 9.45 10.30 -3.79
C PHE A 173 8.60 10.98 -4.86
N ALA A 174 9.15 11.18 -6.06
CA ALA A 174 8.44 11.81 -7.17
C ALA A 174 7.29 10.93 -7.69
N PHE A 175 7.51 9.62 -7.84
CA PHE A 175 6.48 8.67 -8.25
C PHE A 175 5.31 8.61 -7.24
N ILE A 176 5.60 8.54 -5.93
CA ILE A 176 4.58 8.53 -4.87
C ILE A 176 3.67 9.75 -4.98
N ASN A 177 4.25 10.95 -5.13
CA ASN A 177 3.45 12.17 -5.23
C ASN A 177 2.68 12.29 -6.55
N LEU A 178 3.23 11.77 -7.66
CA LEU A 178 2.53 11.66 -8.95
C LEU A 178 1.30 10.74 -8.85
N GLN A 179 1.41 9.56 -8.24
CA GLN A 179 0.26 8.66 -8.07
C GLN A 179 -0.80 9.26 -7.14
N ARG A 180 -0.38 9.94 -6.07
CA ARG A 180 -1.29 10.65 -5.15
C ARG A 180 -2.06 11.76 -5.85
N GLU A 181 -1.40 12.56 -6.69
CA GLU A 181 -2.07 13.60 -7.48
C GLU A 181 -3.14 13.02 -8.42
N ARG A 182 -2.84 11.91 -9.11
CA ARG A 182 -3.78 11.24 -10.03
C ARG A 182 -5.07 10.81 -9.32
N VAL A 183 -4.96 10.32 -8.08
CA VAL A 183 -6.12 9.96 -7.26
C VAL A 183 -6.74 11.14 -6.48
N GLY A 184 -6.28 12.38 -6.67
CA GLY A 184 -6.81 13.58 -6.01
C GLY A 184 -6.25 13.89 -4.62
N LEU A 185 -5.32 13.07 -4.11
CA LEU A 185 -4.73 13.24 -2.79
C LEU A 185 -3.64 14.34 -2.77
N PRO A 186 -3.49 15.07 -1.65
CA PRO A 186 -2.38 16.00 -1.47
C PRO A 186 -1.04 15.27 -1.37
N ALA A 187 -0.01 15.87 -1.97
CA ALA A 187 1.38 15.42 -1.88
C ALA A 187 1.87 15.31 -0.42
N MET A 188 2.74 14.33 -0.18
CA MET A 188 3.48 14.16 1.07
C MET A 188 4.73 15.06 1.08
N GLY A 189 5.13 15.51 2.27
CA GLY A 189 6.43 16.17 2.44
C GLY A 189 7.58 15.17 2.47
N TRP A 190 8.77 15.57 1.98
CA TRP A 190 10.00 14.83 2.22
C TRP A 190 10.49 15.05 3.66
N GLN A 191 10.93 13.98 4.32
CA GLN A 191 11.45 14.01 5.69
C GLN A 191 12.80 13.29 5.75
N ALA A 192 13.85 14.03 6.12
CA ALA A 192 15.24 13.55 6.05
C ALA A 192 15.56 12.40 7.04
N GLY A 193 15.02 12.44 8.26
CA GLY A 193 15.18 11.35 9.24
C GLY A 193 14.48 10.06 8.80
N LEU A 194 13.30 10.14 8.17
CA LEU A 194 12.66 8.98 7.54
C LEU A 194 13.53 8.43 6.41
N ALA A 195 14.16 9.29 5.61
CA ALA A 195 15.07 8.85 4.54
C ALA A 195 16.37 8.22 5.09
N GLU A 196 16.89 8.73 6.21
CA GLU A 196 18.03 8.15 6.92
C GLU A 196 17.69 6.77 7.51
N SER A 197 16.50 6.61 8.10
CA SER A 197 15.95 5.34 8.58
C SER A 197 15.80 4.32 7.45
N ALA A 198 15.08 4.69 6.38
CA ALA A 198 14.91 3.86 5.20
C ALA A 198 16.26 3.45 4.56
N LEU A 199 17.22 4.38 4.43
CA LEU A 199 18.54 4.07 3.89
C LEU A 199 19.36 3.15 4.80
N ALA A 200 19.21 3.26 6.12
CA ALA A 200 19.84 2.34 7.06
C ALA A 200 19.25 0.92 6.93
N HIS A 201 17.93 0.80 6.83
CA HIS A 201 17.27 -0.49 6.66
C HIS A 201 17.56 -1.14 5.29
N ALA A 202 17.56 -0.35 4.20
CA ALA A 202 17.96 -0.83 2.87
C ALA A 202 19.39 -1.40 2.87
N ARG A 203 20.30 -0.76 3.62
CA ARG A 203 21.67 -1.26 3.84
C ARG A 203 21.69 -2.53 4.69
N TYR A 204 20.86 -2.63 5.73
CA TYR A 204 20.73 -3.85 6.51
C TYR A 204 20.28 -5.03 5.62
N ASN A 205 19.23 -4.87 4.80
CA ASN A 205 18.72 -5.91 3.91
C ASN A 205 19.78 -6.37 2.91
N ALA A 206 20.32 -5.43 2.11
CA ALA A 206 21.35 -5.73 1.13
C ALA A 206 22.65 -6.30 1.74
N ARG A 207 23.05 -5.85 2.94
CA ARG A 207 24.27 -6.34 3.61
C ARG A 207 24.14 -7.77 4.08
N ASN A 208 22.99 -8.13 4.65
CA ASN A 208 22.76 -9.44 5.24
C ASN A 208 22.17 -10.46 4.25
N GLY A 209 21.81 -10.03 3.03
CA GLY A 209 21.23 -10.93 2.02
C GLY A 209 19.80 -11.36 2.38
N VAL A 210 19.02 -10.44 2.96
CA VAL A 210 17.66 -10.67 3.45
C VAL A 210 16.69 -9.69 2.81
N SER A 211 15.41 -10.04 2.79
CA SER A 211 14.31 -9.16 2.39
C SER A 211 13.20 -9.22 3.44
N GLY A 212 12.58 -8.07 3.72
CA GLY A 212 11.55 -7.93 4.76
C GLY A 212 11.69 -6.63 5.56
N HIS A 213 10.76 -6.44 6.51
CA HIS A 213 10.66 -5.27 7.39
C HIS A 213 11.45 -5.37 8.71
N ASP A 214 11.77 -6.58 9.15
CA ASP A 214 12.29 -6.83 10.49
C ASP A 214 13.80 -7.04 10.52
N GLU A 215 14.45 -6.54 11.58
CA GLU A 215 15.89 -6.68 11.79
C GLU A 215 16.23 -7.58 12.99
N GLN A 216 17.30 -8.36 12.85
CA GLN A 216 17.80 -9.24 13.89
C GLN A 216 18.97 -8.56 14.64
N PRO A 217 18.92 -8.41 15.98
CA PRO A 217 19.99 -7.76 16.75
C PRO A 217 21.40 -8.38 16.63
N SER A 218 21.50 -9.62 16.10
CA SER A 218 22.75 -10.33 15.84
C SER A 218 23.34 -10.09 14.44
N MET A 219 22.62 -9.41 13.55
CA MET A 219 23.04 -9.15 12.16
C MET A 219 23.76 -7.80 12.01
N ALA A 220 24.54 -7.66 10.94
CA ALA A 220 25.32 -6.45 10.71
C ALA A 220 24.40 -5.27 10.35
N LEU A 221 24.78 -4.05 10.76
CA LEU A 221 24.03 -2.81 10.52
C LEU A 221 22.64 -2.75 11.17
N TYR A 222 22.34 -3.57 12.18
CA TYR A 222 21.11 -3.47 12.96
C TYR A 222 20.91 -2.06 13.55
N THR A 223 19.70 -1.52 13.37
CA THR A 223 19.23 -0.22 13.84
C THR A 223 17.95 -0.30 14.67
N GLY A 224 17.06 -1.27 14.40
CA GLY A 224 15.83 -1.46 15.15
C GLY A 224 14.99 -2.62 14.62
N ALA A 225 14.53 -3.49 15.54
CA ALA A 225 13.90 -4.77 15.21
C ALA A 225 12.68 -4.68 14.30
N THR A 226 11.90 -3.60 14.37
CA THR A 226 10.72 -3.39 13.52
C THR A 226 10.75 -2.01 12.85
N SER A 227 10.11 -1.87 11.70
CA SER A 227 9.93 -0.61 10.98
C SER A 227 9.42 0.52 11.87
N GLN A 228 8.35 0.27 12.63
CA GLN A 228 7.78 1.22 13.58
C GLN A 228 8.80 1.70 14.64
N SER A 229 9.74 0.83 15.06
CA SER A 229 10.79 1.22 16.02
C SER A 229 11.85 2.12 15.40
N ARG A 230 12.24 1.87 14.14
CA ARG A 230 13.21 2.69 13.38
C ARG A 230 12.62 4.06 13.02
N ILE A 231 11.42 4.06 12.44
CA ILE A 231 10.65 5.27 12.10
C ILE A 231 10.47 6.17 13.33
N ALA A 232 10.01 5.63 14.45
CA ALA A 232 9.76 6.42 15.66
C ALA A 232 11.06 6.95 16.31
N ALA A 233 12.18 6.25 16.16
CA ALA A 233 13.49 6.71 16.63
C ALA A 233 14.05 7.85 15.75
N ALA A 234 13.97 7.71 14.42
CA ALA A 234 14.47 8.71 13.49
C ALA A 234 13.57 9.96 13.38
N TRP A 235 12.25 9.79 13.50
CA TRP A 235 11.31 10.90 13.56
C TRP A 235 10.08 10.56 14.44
N PRO A 236 10.06 11.00 15.71
CA PRO A 236 8.98 10.66 16.64
C PRO A 236 7.58 11.01 16.12
N THR A 237 6.76 9.98 15.89
CA THR A 237 5.37 10.02 15.40
C THR A 237 4.60 8.82 15.94
N ARG A 238 3.26 8.89 15.97
CA ARG A 238 2.38 7.75 16.31
C ARG A 238 1.94 6.92 15.11
N PHE A 239 2.13 7.44 13.90
CA PHE A 239 1.78 6.75 12.66
C PHE A 239 3.07 6.53 11.85
N GLY A 240 3.41 5.26 11.65
CA GLY A 240 4.50 4.83 10.79
C GLY A 240 4.03 3.66 9.92
N ALA A 241 4.55 3.59 8.71
CA ALA A 241 4.42 2.44 7.82
C ALA A 241 5.67 2.39 6.95
N GLU A 242 6.04 1.21 6.47
CA GLU A 242 7.20 1.00 5.59
C GLU A 242 6.74 0.17 4.40
N ILE A 243 7.42 0.32 3.26
CA ILE A 243 7.32 -0.58 2.10
C ILE A 243 8.74 -0.92 1.61
N VAL A 244 8.98 -2.17 1.25
CA VAL A 244 10.33 -2.70 0.97
C VAL A 244 10.36 -3.50 -0.33
N ALA A 245 11.29 -3.16 -1.20
CA ALA A 245 11.59 -3.92 -2.42
C ALA A 245 13.07 -4.30 -2.45
N ASP A 246 13.36 -5.58 -2.58
CA ASP A 246 14.71 -6.12 -2.73
C ASP A 246 14.84 -6.85 -4.07
N THR A 247 16.02 -6.88 -4.68
CA THR A 247 16.31 -7.76 -5.83
C THR A 247 17.77 -8.20 -5.83
N HIS A 248 18.08 -9.41 -6.31
CA HIS A 248 19.48 -9.75 -6.58
C HIS A 248 19.98 -9.01 -7.82
N GLY A 249 21.25 -8.62 -7.80
CA GLY A 249 21.81 -7.70 -8.77
C GLY A 249 21.38 -6.26 -8.49
N ARG A 250 21.11 -5.50 -9.56
CA ARG A 250 20.71 -4.09 -9.53
C ARG A 250 19.32 -3.95 -10.14
N PHE A 251 18.48 -3.05 -9.62
CA PHE A 251 17.26 -2.62 -10.33
C PHE A 251 17.60 -2.17 -11.77
N ALA A 252 16.78 -2.54 -12.76
CA ALA A 252 17.08 -2.23 -14.16
C ALA A 252 16.90 -0.72 -14.45
N GLN A 253 15.93 -0.10 -13.79
CA GLN A 253 15.73 1.35 -13.71
C GLN A 253 15.49 1.80 -12.26
N SER A 254 15.79 3.05 -11.97
CA SER A 254 15.61 3.66 -10.63
C SER A 254 14.18 3.61 -10.09
N GLN A 255 13.18 3.44 -10.95
CA GLN A 255 11.76 3.46 -10.61
C GLN A 255 11.12 2.07 -10.49
N ASP A 256 11.75 1.00 -10.99
CA ASP A 256 11.13 -0.33 -11.07
C ASP A 256 10.65 -0.82 -9.70
N ALA A 257 11.45 -0.55 -8.66
CA ALA A 257 11.17 -0.95 -7.29
C ALA A 257 9.91 -0.27 -6.72
N ILE A 258 9.75 1.05 -6.92
CA ILE A 258 8.55 1.77 -6.43
C ILE A 258 7.32 1.48 -7.30
N GLU A 259 7.51 1.23 -8.60
CA GLU A 259 6.41 0.84 -9.50
C GLU A 259 5.85 -0.54 -9.14
N GLY A 260 6.70 -1.54 -8.89
CA GLY A 260 6.24 -2.87 -8.49
C GLY A 260 5.60 -2.88 -7.09
N LEU A 261 6.14 -2.11 -6.15
CA LEU A 261 5.49 -1.85 -4.86
C LEU A 261 4.11 -1.18 -5.02
N PHE A 262 3.92 -0.34 -6.02
CA PHE A 262 2.62 0.28 -6.27
C PHE A 262 1.65 -0.61 -7.07
N ASP A 263 2.17 -1.58 -7.81
CA ASP A 263 1.38 -2.63 -8.46
C ASP A 263 0.86 -3.65 -7.45
N ALA A 264 1.61 -3.90 -6.38
CA ALA A 264 1.22 -4.70 -5.22
C ALA A 264 0.14 -3.97 -4.37
N PRO A 265 -1.06 -4.57 -4.17
CA PRO A 265 -2.23 -3.83 -3.66
C PRO A 265 -2.19 -3.38 -2.21
N PHE A 266 -1.50 -4.07 -1.29
CA PHE A 266 -1.38 -3.62 0.11
C PHE A 266 -0.27 -2.58 0.26
N HIS A 267 0.85 -2.76 -0.45
CA HIS A 267 1.89 -1.74 -0.56
C HIS A 267 1.36 -0.42 -1.18
N ARG A 268 0.52 -0.50 -2.22
CA ARG A 268 -0.24 0.63 -2.79
C ARG A 268 -1.05 1.38 -1.73
N ALA A 269 -1.66 0.68 -0.78
CA ALA A 269 -2.45 1.30 0.29
C ALA A 269 -1.62 2.27 1.13
N ARG A 270 -0.35 1.93 1.38
CA ARG A 270 0.58 2.77 2.17
C ARG A 270 0.97 4.03 1.38
N VAL A 271 1.20 3.92 0.06
CA VAL A 271 1.41 5.08 -0.85
C VAL A 271 0.18 6.01 -0.91
N LEU A 272 -1.02 5.45 -0.92
CA LEU A 272 -2.29 6.19 -1.01
C LEU A 272 -2.87 6.60 0.36
N SER A 273 -2.13 6.38 1.46
CA SER A 273 -2.60 6.60 2.83
C SER A 273 -2.71 8.09 3.26
N ASP A 274 -3.19 8.31 4.48
CA ASP A 274 -3.17 9.59 5.21
C ASP A 274 -1.76 10.07 5.64
N ALA A 275 -0.67 9.41 5.20
CA ALA A 275 0.66 9.81 5.64
C ALA A 275 0.96 11.29 5.30
N LEU A 276 1.49 12.02 6.29
CA LEU A 276 1.88 13.42 6.13
C LEU A 276 3.21 13.53 5.36
N CYS A 277 4.11 12.60 5.63
CA CYS A 277 5.50 12.63 5.22
C CYS A 277 6.00 11.27 4.75
N VAL A 278 7.06 11.32 3.96
CA VAL A 278 7.77 10.17 3.44
C VAL A 278 9.27 10.44 3.40
N GLY A 279 10.07 9.40 3.60
CA GLY A 279 11.48 9.37 3.26
C GLY A 279 11.81 8.05 2.56
N ALA A 280 12.69 8.08 1.56
CA ALA A 280 13.08 6.91 0.81
C ALA A 280 14.60 6.71 0.91
N GLY A 281 15.04 5.46 0.90
CA GLY A 281 16.45 5.10 0.93
C GLY A 281 16.70 3.89 0.06
N ALA A 282 17.66 4.00 -0.85
CA ALA A 282 18.01 2.93 -1.79
C ALA A 282 19.50 2.59 -1.71
N THR A 283 19.83 1.32 -1.93
CA THR A 283 21.22 0.86 -1.92
C THR A 283 21.48 -0.28 -2.90
N LEU A 284 22.77 -0.57 -3.08
CA LEU A 284 23.31 -1.76 -3.73
C LEU A 284 24.55 -2.17 -2.95
N ASP A 285 24.53 -3.33 -2.30
CA ASP A 285 25.70 -3.90 -1.60
C ASP A 285 26.03 -5.28 -2.17
N ASN A 286 27.29 -5.70 -2.00
CA ASN A 286 27.72 -7.08 -2.20
C ASN A 286 27.80 -7.73 -0.81
N GLY A 287 26.62 -8.04 -0.26
CA GLY A 287 26.43 -8.58 1.08
C GLY A 287 26.55 -10.11 1.15
N ALA A 288 26.02 -10.69 2.22
CA ALA A 288 26.05 -12.13 2.45
C ALA A 288 25.26 -12.95 1.41
N GLY A 289 24.22 -12.36 0.82
CA GLY A 289 23.43 -12.92 -0.28
C GLY A 289 24.02 -12.66 -1.69
N GLY A 290 25.23 -12.12 -1.78
CA GLY A 290 25.81 -11.63 -3.03
C GLY A 290 25.42 -10.18 -3.31
N GLN A 291 25.37 -9.80 -4.59
CA GLN A 291 24.94 -8.46 -4.97
C GLN A 291 23.42 -8.34 -4.82
N GLN A 292 22.96 -7.37 -4.02
CA GLN A 292 21.53 -7.10 -3.80
C GLN A 292 21.26 -5.59 -3.82
N SER A 293 20.23 -5.20 -4.57
CA SER A 293 19.64 -3.87 -4.54
C SER A 293 18.46 -3.87 -3.59
N SER A 294 18.32 -2.82 -2.79
CA SER A 294 17.21 -2.64 -1.86
C SER A 294 16.68 -1.20 -1.95
N LEU A 295 15.36 -1.03 -1.94
CA LEU A 295 14.64 0.23 -1.77
C LEU A 295 13.69 0.07 -0.58
N VAL A 296 13.84 0.96 0.40
CA VAL A 296 12.92 1.11 1.53
C VAL A 296 12.28 2.49 1.42
N VAL A 297 10.99 2.57 1.74
CA VAL A 297 10.27 3.84 1.87
C VAL A 297 9.51 3.87 3.19
N ASP A 298 9.92 4.80 4.06
CA ASP A 298 9.31 5.07 5.36
C ASP A 298 8.27 6.18 5.23
N PHE A 299 7.03 5.88 5.65
CA PHE A 299 5.95 6.84 5.81
C PHE A 299 5.81 7.22 7.27
N GLY A 300 5.54 8.50 7.54
CA GLY A 300 5.39 8.98 8.91
C GLY A 300 4.42 10.15 9.05
N GLY A 301 3.83 10.26 10.24
CA GLY A 301 2.87 11.30 10.58
C GLY A 301 1.55 11.15 9.82
N ARG A 302 0.47 11.71 10.35
CA ARG A 302 -0.87 11.57 9.76
C ARG A 302 -1.53 12.92 9.55
N ARG A 303 -2.06 13.13 8.34
CA ARG A 303 -2.96 14.23 7.98
C ARG A 303 -4.08 13.65 7.14
N ARG A 304 -5.33 13.77 7.61
CA ARG A 304 -6.51 13.32 6.86
C ARG A 304 -6.53 13.94 5.47
N ALA A 305 -6.20 13.13 4.49
CA ALA A 305 -6.06 13.50 3.09
C ALA A 305 -7.43 13.41 2.37
N PHE A 306 -8.29 12.54 2.87
CA PHE A 306 -9.66 12.30 2.46
C PHE A 306 -10.58 12.19 3.70
N ARG A 307 -11.90 12.17 3.50
CA ARG A 307 -12.89 12.05 4.59
C ARG A 307 -13.06 10.60 5.02
N ASP A 308 -13.55 10.38 6.24
CA ASP A 308 -13.92 9.04 6.73
C ASP A 308 -15.06 8.37 5.94
N SER A 309 -15.80 9.14 5.14
CA SER A 309 -16.84 8.69 4.20
C SER A 309 -16.31 8.51 2.76
N GLU A 310 -15.02 8.70 2.51
CA GLU A 310 -14.42 8.59 1.18
C GLU A 310 -13.58 7.31 1.08
N LEU A 311 -13.69 6.61 -0.06
CA LEU A 311 -12.86 5.46 -0.43
C LEU A 311 -12.00 5.82 -1.64
N ILE A 312 -10.71 5.52 -1.59
CA ILE A 312 -9.82 5.67 -2.74
C ILE A 312 -9.92 4.40 -3.58
N ALA A 313 -10.18 4.54 -4.88
CA ALA A 313 -10.20 3.45 -5.84
C ALA A 313 -8.95 3.44 -6.71
N TYR A 314 -8.39 2.27 -6.98
CA TYR A 314 -7.34 2.08 -8.00
C TYR A 314 -7.60 0.80 -8.82
N PRO A 315 -7.45 0.77 -10.16
CA PRO A 315 -7.34 1.90 -11.08
C PRO A 315 -8.42 2.95 -10.82
N PHE A 316 -8.04 4.22 -10.93
CA PHE A 316 -8.89 5.32 -10.46
C PHE A 316 -10.02 5.64 -11.45
N SER A 317 -11.08 6.30 -10.98
CA SER A 317 -12.23 6.65 -11.81
C SER A 317 -11.81 7.51 -13.01
N GLY A 318 -12.01 6.97 -14.21
CA GLY A 318 -11.61 7.58 -15.49
C GLY A 318 -10.15 7.35 -15.90
N GLN A 319 -9.38 6.49 -15.22
CA GLN A 319 -8.00 6.19 -15.60
C GLN A 319 -7.94 5.63 -17.04
N PRO A 320 -7.14 6.20 -17.95
CA PRO A 320 -7.14 5.81 -19.38
C PRO A 320 -6.17 4.68 -19.73
N ASP A 321 -5.22 4.39 -18.83
CA ASP A 321 -3.95 3.70 -19.12
C ASP A 321 -3.63 2.57 -18.11
N ALA A 322 -4.63 2.04 -17.42
CA ALA A 322 -4.42 1.05 -16.36
C ALA A 322 -3.63 -0.17 -16.86
N LYS A 323 -2.68 -0.64 -16.05
CA LYS A 323 -1.90 -1.86 -16.34
C LYS A 323 -2.85 -3.05 -16.56
N THR A 324 -2.49 -3.94 -17.49
CA THR A 324 -3.32 -5.10 -17.86
C THR A 324 -3.12 -6.30 -16.93
N SER A 325 -1.95 -6.40 -16.29
CA SER A 325 -1.52 -7.57 -15.54
C SER A 325 -0.58 -7.22 -14.41
N TRP A 326 -0.57 -8.05 -13.37
CA TRP A 326 0.33 -7.97 -12.21
C TRP A 326 0.95 -9.34 -11.97
N ARG A 327 2.16 -9.37 -11.42
CA ARG A 327 2.78 -10.62 -10.95
C ARG A 327 2.48 -10.73 -9.47
N ALA A 328 1.80 -11.78 -9.04
CA ALA A 328 1.28 -11.93 -7.68
C ALA A 328 2.37 -12.20 -6.63
N ILE A 329 3.35 -11.31 -6.51
CA ILE A 329 4.43 -11.28 -5.54
C ILE A 329 4.16 -10.07 -4.65
N GLU A 330 3.80 -10.36 -3.41
CA GLU A 330 3.53 -9.44 -2.31
C GLU A 330 3.37 -10.31 -1.07
N THR A 331 3.87 -9.85 0.07
CA THR A 331 3.52 -10.38 1.39
C THR A 331 2.83 -9.25 2.20
N PRO A 332 1.72 -9.51 2.90
CA PRO A 332 0.85 -10.67 2.76
C PRO A 332 0.21 -10.72 1.36
N ASN A 333 0.07 -11.90 0.75
CA ASN A 333 -0.47 -11.97 -0.60
C ASN A 333 -2.02 -12.00 -0.62
N PRO A 334 -2.72 -11.17 -1.40
CA PRO A 334 -4.18 -11.18 -1.48
C PRO A 334 -4.75 -12.50 -2.05
N LEU A 335 -3.92 -13.31 -2.71
CA LEU A 335 -4.32 -14.61 -3.26
C LEU A 335 -4.00 -15.78 -2.31
N ALA A 336 -3.17 -15.61 -1.27
CA ALA A 336 -2.64 -16.73 -0.47
C ALA A 336 -3.72 -17.59 0.19
N SER A 337 -4.82 -17.00 0.67
CA SER A 337 -5.88 -17.73 1.36
C SER A 337 -6.93 -18.36 0.42
N ALA A 338 -7.23 -17.71 -0.71
CA ALA A 338 -8.34 -18.08 -1.58
C ALA A 338 -7.94 -18.72 -2.93
N ALA A 339 -6.73 -18.45 -3.42
CA ALA A 339 -6.18 -18.98 -4.67
C ALA A 339 -4.64 -19.14 -4.59
N PRO A 340 -4.11 -19.96 -3.65
CA PRO A 340 -2.67 -20.09 -3.41
C PRO A 340 -1.88 -20.57 -4.63
N ASP A 341 -2.53 -21.25 -5.59
CA ASP A 341 -1.89 -21.70 -6.82
C ASP A 341 -1.54 -20.54 -7.77
N LEU A 342 -2.17 -19.36 -7.62
CA LEU A 342 -1.92 -18.16 -8.41
C LEU A 342 -0.80 -17.26 -7.85
N VAL A 343 -0.33 -17.49 -6.63
CA VAL A 343 0.79 -16.75 -6.02
C VAL A 343 2.04 -16.89 -6.90
N GLY A 344 2.77 -15.79 -7.11
CA GLY A 344 3.93 -15.69 -8.00
C GLY A 344 3.62 -15.66 -9.50
N ARG A 345 2.38 -15.97 -9.93
CA ARG A 345 2.00 -15.99 -11.35
C ARG A 345 1.63 -14.60 -11.88
N VAL A 346 1.63 -14.47 -13.20
CA VAL A 346 1.04 -13.32 -13.90
C VAL A 346 -0.48 -13.48 -13.91
N VAL A 347 -1.16 -12.55 -13.26
CA VAL A 347 -2.62 -12.44 -13.12
C VAL A 347 -3.08 -11.10 -13.72
N GLY A 348 -4.37 -10.79 -13.63
CA GLY A 348 -4.87 -9.46 -13.99
C GLY A 348 -4.47 -8.41 -12.96
N TYR A 349 -4.47 -7.14 -13.38
CA TYR A 349 -4.07 -6.06 -12.50
C TYR A 349 -5.06 -5.86 -11.32
N PRO A 350 -4.59 -5.79 -10.06
CA PRO A 350 -5.45 -5.65 -8.88
C PRO A 350 -6.26 -4.37 -8.89
N VAL A 351 -7.59 -4.53 -8.78
CA VAL A 351 -8.49 -3.43 -8.46
C VAL A 351 -8.64 -3.34 -6.93
N THR A 352 -8.43 -2.17 -6.35
CA THR A 352 -8.46 -1.93 -4.90
C THR A 352 -9.45 -0.86 -4.51
N LEU A 353 -9.99 -1.00 -3.30
CA LEU A 353 -10.61 0.06 -2.51
C LEU A 353 -9.81 0.21 -1.23
N ASN A 354 -9.49 1.45 -0.88
CA ASN A 354 -8.68 1.80 0.30
C ASN A 354 -9.45 2.81 1.14
N SER A 355 -9.62 2.52 2.43
CA SER A 355 -10.21 3.44 3.41
C SER A 355 -9.13 4.17 4.23
N ALA A 356 -9.54 5.00 5.18
CA ALA A 356 -8.62 5.58 6.15
C ALA A 356 -7.96 4.46 6.99
N PRO A 357 -6.68 4.59 7.43
CA PRO A 357 -5.96 3.51 8.13
C PRO A 357 -6.51 3.06 9.50
N ASP A 358 -7.57 3.70 10.02
CA ASP A 358 -8.30 3.30 11.23
C ASP A 358 -9.75 2.84 10.95
N ALA A 359 -10.09 2.72 9.68
CA ALA A 359 -11.34 2.14 9.19
C ALA A 359 -11.09 0.76 8.57
N TRP A 360 -12.17 -0.01 8.44
CA TRP A 360 -12.16 -1.41 8.07
C TRP A 360 -13.19 -1.69 6.97
N LEU A 361 -12.76 -2.38 5.92
CA LEU A 361 -13.56 -2.72 4.76
C LEU A 361 -14.02 -4.18 4.79
N SER A 362 -15.33 -4.40 4.76
CA SER A 362 -15.96 -5.70 4.54
C SER A 362 -16.80 -5.62 3.28
N VAL A 363 -16.35 -6.25 2.21
CA VAL A 363 -16.95 -6.14 0.86
C VAL A 363 -17.75 -7.40 0.57
N ARG A 364 -19.07 -7.23 0.39
CA ARG A 364 -20.00 -8.34 0.08
C ARG A 364 -19.85 -8.77 -1.37
N GLN A 365 -19.81 -7.80 -2.28
CA GLN A 365 -19.64 -8.02 -3.71
C GLN A 365 -18.56 -7.06 -4.24
N PHE A 366 -17.64 -7.58 -5.03
CA PHE A 366 -16.64 -6.80 -5.76
C PHE A 366 -16.59 -7.39 -7.18
N THR A 367 -17.02 -6.63 -8.18
CA THR A 367 -17.14 -7.09 -9.56
C THR A 367 -16.44 -6.16 -10.52
N ILE A 368 -15.84 -6.76 -11.55
CA ILE A 368 -15.32 -6.08 -12.74
C ILE A 368 -16.12 -6.64 -13.93
N ALA A 369 -16.62 -5.78 -14.79
CA ALA A 369 -17.36 -6.15 -16.01
C ALA A 369 -16.73 -5.51 -17.24
N ASP A 370 -16.63 -6.26 -18.34
CA ASP A 370 -16.14 -5.76 -19.62
C ASP A 370 -17.24 -4.97 -20.38
N PRO A 371 -16.95 -4.36 -21.54
CA PRO A 371 -17.93 -3.55 -22.28
C PRO A 371 -19.20 -4.30 -22.72
N ALA A 372 -19.18 -5.63 -22.76
CA ALA A 372 -20.34 -6.46 -23.07
C ALA A 372 -21.17 -6.79 -21.81
N GLY A 373 -20.80 -6.26 -20.64
CA GLY A 373 -21.40 -6.59 -19.35
C GLY A 373 -20.97 -7.95 -18.80
N THR A 374 -19.95 -8.58 -19.38
CA THR A 374 -19.48 -9.90 -18.92
C THR A 374 -18.57 -9.72 -17.71
N PHE A 375 -18.89 -10.39 -16.60
CA PHE A 375 -18.04 -10.36 -15.41
C PHE A 375 -16.68 -11.00 -15.66
N VAL A 376 -15.61 -10.30 -15.28
CA VAL A 376 -14.24 -10.81 -15.23
C VAL A 376 -14.08 -11.57 -13.91
N PRO A 377 -13.71 -12.87 -13.91
CA PRO A 377 -13.49 -13.60 -12.68
C PRO A 377 -12.30 -13.04 -11.91
N CYS A 378 -12.52 -12.67 -10.65
CA CYS A 378 -11.49 -12.18 -9.73
C CYS A 378 -11.55 -12.90 -8.38
N VAL A 379 -10.41 -12.93 -7.69
CA VAL A 379 -10.32 -13.31 -6.28
C VAL A 379 -10.49 -12.06 -5.44
N LYS A 380 -11.47 -12.07 -4.54
CA LYS A 380 -11.71 -10.98 -3.59
C LYS A 380 -10.84 -11.19 -2.34
N ALA A 381 -10.17 -10.14 -1.87
CA ALA A 381 -9.66 -10.07 -0.51
C ALA A 381 -10.19 -8.82 0.22
N ASP A 382 -10.42 -8.91 1.52
CA ASP A 382 -10.75 -7.79 2.43
C ASP A 382 -10.49 -8.22 3.89
N LEU A 383 -10.97 -7.47 4.89
CA LEU A 383 -10.89 -7.80 6.32
C LEU A 383 -11.24 -9.27 6.65
N THR A 384 -12.15 -9.90 5.90
CA THR A 384 -12.60 -11.28 6.16
C THR A 384 -11.60 -12.35 5.72
N THR A 385 -10.61 -11.99 4.90
CA THR A 385 -9.63 -12.90 4.29
C THR A 385 -8.18 -12.45 4.44
N ASN A 386 -7.93 -11.17 4.73
CA ASN A 386 -6.68 -10.58 5.20
C ASN A 386 -7.02 -9.64 6.36
N ALA A 387 -6.62 -10.00 7.58
CA ALA A 387 -6.85 -9.19 8.78
C ALA A 387 -5.71 -8.20 9.07
N ASP A 388 -4.58 -8.32 8.37
CA ASP A 388 -3.38 -7.51 8.57
C ASP A 388 -3.47 -6.16 7.84
N ASP A 389 -4.20 -6.12 6.72
CA ASP A 389 -4.53 -4.90 5.95
C ASP A 389 -6.05 -4.62 5.92
N PRO A 390 -6.69 -4.39 7.08
CA PRO A 390 -8.15 -4.33 7.17
C PRO A 390 -8.74 -3.07 6.54
N ASP A 391 -7.91 -2.05 6.26
CA ASP A 391 -8.22 -0.81 5.56
C ASP A 391 -8.25 -0.97 4.02
N VAL A 392 -8.05 -2.19 3.51
CA VAL A 392 -7.94 -2.50 2.09
C VAL A 392 -8.91 -3.60 1.68
N ALA A 393 -9.53 -3.45 0.50
CA ALA A 393 -10.21 -4.53 -0.19
C ALA A 393 -9.73 -4.61 -1.64
N THR A 394 -9.64 -5.83 -2.18
CA THR A 394 -9.10 -6.11 -3.51
C THR A 394 -10.03 -7.03 -4.31
N CYS A 395 -10.00 -6.90 -5.63
CA CYS A 395 -10.52 -7.84 -6.61
C CYS A 395 -9.42 -8.05 -7.66
N VAL A 396 -8.71 -9.16 -7.54
CA VAL A 396 -7.55 -9.52 -8.38
C VAL A 396 -8.03 -10.44 -9.51
N PRO A 397 -8.10 -10.00 -10.77
CA PRO A 397 -8.59 -10.84 -11.87
C PRO A 397 -7.67 -12.06 -12.08
N VAL A 398 -8.24 -13.25 -12.28
CA VAL A 398 -7.45 -14.51 -12.38
C VAL A 398 -6.65 -14.66 -13.68
N ARG A 399 -6.76 -13.69 -14.60
CA ARG A 399 -6.04 -13.59 -15.87
C ARG A 399 -5.81 -12.12 -16.23
N PRO A 400 -4.76 -11.80 -17.02
CA PRO A 400 -4.58 -10.48 -17.62
C PRO A 400 -5.86 -9.92 -18.24
N LEU A 401 -6.12 -8.64 -17.97
CA LEU A 401 -7.19 -7.88 -18.58
C LEU A 401 -6.89 -7.67 -20.08
N LYS A 402 -7.94 -7.53 -20.89
CA LYS A 402 -7.79 -7.17 -22.31
C LYS A 402 -7.16 -5.77 -22.40
N PRO A 403 -6.21 -5.50 -23.31
CA PRO A 403 -5.67 -4.15 -23.51
C PRO A 403 -6.70 -3.21 -24.13
N PHE A 404 -6.52 -1.90 -23.98
CA PHE A 404 -7.36 -0.85 -24.56
C PHE A 404 -8.86 -1.06 -24.34
N THR A 405 -9.24 -1.63 -23.20
CA THR A 405 -10.60 -2.07 -22.88
C THR A 405 -11.11 -1.30 -21.68
N ASN A 406 -12.30 -0.70 -21.84
CA ASN A 406 -12.99 0.00 -20.76
C ASN A 406 -13.71 -1.04 -19.87
N TYR A 407 -13.39 -1.04 -18.58
CA TYR A 407 -13.97 -1.92 -17.58
C TYR A 407 -14.81 -1.10 -16.59
N THR A 408 -15.99 -1.61 -16.26
CA THR A 408 -16.84 -1.09 -15.18
C THR A 408 -16.57 -1.90 -13.91
N VAL A 409 -16.29 -1.22 -12.81
CA VAL A 409 -16.15 -1.82 -11.50
C VAL A 409 -17.36 -1.48 -10.66
N SER A 410 -17.84 -2.42 -9.84
CA SER A 410 -18.80 -2.12 -8.78
C SER A 410 -18.45 -2.88 -7.50
N ALA A 411 -18.61 -2.22 -6.36
CA ALA A 411 -18.46 -2.84 -5.06
C ALA A 411 -19.58 -2.40 -4.12
N ASP A 412 -20.07 -3.33 -3.30
CA ASP A 412 -20.93 -3.04 -2.17
C ASP A 412 -20.46 -3.76 -0.92
N GLY A 413 -20.66 -3.13 0.23
CA GLY A 413 -20.10 -3.60 1.47
C GLY A 413 -20.37 -2.66 2.63
N VAL A 414 -19.55 -2.80 3.66
CA VAL A 414 -19.64 -2.11 4.94
C VAL A 414 -18.29 -1.51 5.29
N LEU A 415 -18.30 -0.22 5.62
CA LEU A 415 -17.18 0.53 6.17
C LEU A 415 -17.42 0.71 7.69
N THR A 416 -16.50 0.23 8.52
CA THR A 416 -16.54 0.38 9.99
C THR A 416 -15.30 1.15 10.46
N ARG A 417 -15.36 1.91 11.56
CA ARG A 417 -14.19 2.66 12.06
C ARG A 417 -14.13 2.59 13.59
N GLY A 418 -13.15 1.88 14.14
CA GLY A 418 -13.08 1.63 15.59
C GLY A 418 -14.41 1.09 16.17
N THR A 419 -14.92 1.71 17.24
CA THR A 419 -16.21 1.33 17.86
C THR A 419 -17.43 2.04 17.24
N GLN A 420 -17.28 2.66 16.07
CA GLN A 420 -18.33 3.48 15.43
C GLN A 420 -19.31 2.62 14.62
N VAL A 421 -20.44 3.23 14.25
CA VAL A 421 -21.52 2.55 13.52
C VAL A 421 -21.05 2.14 12.12
N ALA A 422 -21.18 0.85 11.82
CA ALA A 422 -20.98 0.27 10.50
C ALA A 422 -21.85 0.97 9.43
N ARG A 423 -21.25 1.34 8.29
CA ARG A 423 -21.89 2.10 7.22
C ARG A 423 -21.92 1.29 5.93
N ASP A 424 -23.12 1.00 5.42
CA ASP A 424 -23.27 0.44 4.07
C ASP A 424 -22.72 1.41 3.02
N PHE A 425 -22.08 0.86 1.98
CA PHE A 425 -21.67 1.58 0.79
C PHE A 425 -22.04 0.81 -0.48
N HIS A 426 -22.24 1.55 -1.56
CA HIS A 426 -22.30 1.03 -2.93
C HIS A 426 -21.60 2.02 -3.84
N VAL A 427 -20.55 1.58 -4.52
CA VAL A 427 -19.72 2.41 -5.41
C VAL A 427 -19.58 1.74 -6.77
N SER A 428 -19.44 2.55 -7.80
CA SER A 428 -19.19 2.09 -9.17
C SER A 428 -18.36 3.14 -9.92
N TRP A 429 -17.41 2.68 -10.73
CA TRP A 429 -16.54 3.53 -11.54
C TRP A 429 -16.07 2.79 -12.79
N THR A 430 -15.39 3.50 -13.69
CA THR A 430 -14.80 2.92 -14.89
C THR A 430 -13.31 3.22 -14.98
N PHE A 431 -12.57 2.35 -15.65
CA PHE A 431 -11.19 2.57 -16.06
C PHE A 431 -10.95 1.90 -17.42
N THR A 432 -10.00 2.42 -18.20
CA THR A 432 -9.54 1.81 -19.45
C THR A 432 -8.14 1.26 -19.24
N THR A 433 -7.88 0.06 -19.75
CA THR A 433 -6.55 -0.54 -19.75
C THR A 433 -5.67 0.07 -20.84
N GLY A 434 -4.38 0.20 -20.56
CA GLY A 434 -3.36 0.54 -21.54
C GLY A 434 -2.99 -0.63 -22.47
N PRO A 435 -1.79 -0.59 -23.07
CA PRO A 435 -1.24 -1.69 -23.85
C PRO A 435 -1.12 -3.01 -23.07
N ALA A 436 -1.02 -4.13 -23.80
CA ALA A 436 -0.73 -5.42 -23.20
C ALA A 436 0.74 -5.46 -22.71
N GLY A 437 0.99 -6.15 -21.60
CA GLY A 437 2.36 -6.38 -21.13
C GLY A 437 2.97 -5.24 -20.33
N ALA A 438 2.17 -4.24 -19.91
CA ALA A 438 2.54 -3.34 -18.82
C ALA A 438 2.49 -4.09 -17.46
N GLN A 439 3.36 -5.09 -17.31
CA GLN A 439 3.94 -5.43 -16.02
C GLN A 439 4.97 -4.35 -15.67
N ASP A 440 5.60 -4.51 -14.51
CA ASP A 440 6.90 -3.92 -14.15
C ASP A 440 7.89 -3.87 -15.35
N GLY A 441 8.87 -2.96 -15.34
CA GLY A 441 9.93 -2.87 -16.37
C GLY A 441 10.76 -4.17 -16.55
N LEU A 442 10.53 -5.15 -15.70
CA LEU A 442 11.02 -6.51 -15.70
C LEU A 442 10.23 -7.37 -16.71
N THR A 443 10.59 -7.22 -17.98
CA THR A 443 10.16 -8.15 -19.02
C THR A 443 10.43 -9.60 -18.63
N ASP A 444 9.72 -10.57 -19.24
CA ASP A 444 9.99 -12.01 -18.98
C ASP A 444 11.43 -12.46 -19.32
N ALA A 445 12.24 -11.60 -19.97
CA ALA A 445 13.67 -11.81 -20.19
C ALA A 445 14.54 -11.60 -18.93
N THR A 446 14.04 -10.93 -17.88
CA THR A 446 14.78 -10.84 -16.60
C THR A 446 14.80 -12.22 -15.93
N PRO A 447 15.98 -12.78 -15.61
CA PRO A 447 16.09 -14.06 -14.90
C PRO A 447 15.25 -14.07 -13.62
N PRO A 448 14.59 -15.19 -13.22
CA PRO A 448 13.74 -15.23 -12.03
C PRO A 448 14.43 -14.76 -10.74
N ASP A 449 15.73 -15.01 -10.62
CA ASP A 449 16.61 -14.58 -9.53
C ASP A 449 16.89 -13.07 -9.53
N GLN A 450 16.71 -12.35 -10.63
CA GLN A 450 16.95 -10.90 -10.75
C GLN A 450 15.66 -10.06 -10.74
N ARG A 451 14.53 -10.69 -10.41
CA ARG A 451 13.24 -10.01 -10.24
C ARG A 451 13.11 -9.58 -8.77
N PRO A 452 12.59 -8.38 -8.47
CA PRO A 452 12.39 -7.95 -7.12
C PRO A 452 11.42 -8.85 -6.37
N SER A 453 11.80 -9.21 -5.15
CA SER A 453 10.91 -9.70 -4.12
C SER A 453 10.33 -8.51 -3.36
N PHE A 454 9.01 -8.48 -3.28
CA PHE A 454 8.25 -7.61 -2.39
C PHE A 454 7.94 -8.42 -1.12
N GLU A 455 9.02 -8.74 -0.41
CA GLU A 455 9.15 -9.67 0.72
C GLU A 455 9.07 -11.18 0.40
N GLY A 456 9.97 -11.95 1.01
CA GLY A 456 10.07 -13.42 0.87
C GLY A 456 11.25 -13.89 0.00
N PRO A 457 11.80 -15.11 0.25
CA PRO A 457 12.94 -15.68 -0.48
C PRO A 457 12.58 -16.28 -1.86
#